data_AF-A0A6P6Y9W4-F1
#
_entry.id   AF-A0A6P6Y9W4-F1
#
_cell.length_a   1.000
_cell.length_b   1.000
_cell.length_c   1.000
_cell.angle_alpha   90.00
_cell.angle_beta   90.00
_cell.angle_gamma   90.00
#
_symmetry.space_group_name_H-M   'P 1'
#
loop_
_entity.id
_entity.type
_entity.pdbx_description
1 polymer ?
#
loop_
_entity_poly.entity_id
_entity_poly.type
_entity_poly.pdbx_seq_one_letter_code
_entity_poly.pdbx_strand_id
1 'polypeptide(L)'
;MFVGNCFTNYKFNRKILQLSSSLIKQCNHFSMDSNNNKTKIAVIQLTSKQNKDENFQIAEKLIKSARDDGARMAFLPECFDMICPSKKLTMENGEPINGPTVQRYQNLAKNLNIWLSLGGLHEKVVPESNDDKRLFNAHIIVDQDGQIVSIYRKVHLFNLDIPGTRLVESEFSRPGNAVIKPPQTPCGRL
;
A
#
# COMPACT_ATOMS: atom_id res chain seq x y z
N MET A 1 -10.53 -25.57 -27.64
CA MET A 1 -11.96 -25.19 -27.63
C MET A 1 -12.01 -23.66 -27.53
N PHE A 2 -12.42 -23.01 -28.64
CA PHE A 2 -12.68 -21.56 -28.86
C PHE A 2 -11.60 -20.55 -28.37
N VAL A 3 -10.60 -20.14 -29.17
CA VAL A 3 -10.57 -19.18 -30.30
C VAL A 3 -11.03 -17.76 -29.95
N GLY A 4 -10.15 -16.75 -30.15
CA GLY A 4 -10.57 -15.35 -30.23
C GLY A 4 -9.47 -14.29 -30.25
N ASN A 5 -8.62 -14.26 -31.28
CA ASN A 5 -7.94 -13.03 -31.72
C ASN A 5 -8.97 -12.14 -32.42
N CYS A 6 -9.11 -10.87 -32.03
CA CYS A 6 -9.82 -9.87 -32.83
C CYS A 6 -9.20 -8.48 -32.67
N PHE A 7 -8.69 -7.95 -33.78
CA PHE A 7 -8.26 -6.57 -33.96
C PHE A 7 -9.44 -5.59 -33.78
N THR A 8 -9.17 -4.33 -33.37
CA THR A 8 -9.40 -3.15 -34.22
C THR A 8 -9.01 -1.83 -33.55
N ASN A 9 -8.34 -1.01 -34.35
CA ASN A 9 -8.04 0.41 -34.14
C ASN A 9 -9.31 1.23 -33.85
N TYR A 10 -9.27 2.12 -32.86
CA TYR A 10 -10.21 3.23 -32.75
C TYR A 10 -9.46 4.57 -32.68
N LYS A 11 -9.53 5.34 -33.79
CA LYS A 11 -9.25 6.77 -33.82
C LYS A 11 -10.44 7.52 -33.23
N PHE A 12 -10.25 8.24 -32.12
CA PHE A 12 -11.28 9.12 -31.58
C PHE A 12 -11.23 10.49 -32.27
N ASN A 13 -12.31 10.81 -32.98
CA ASN A 13 -12.53 12.06 -33.69
C ASN A 13 -13.05 13.12 -32.69
N ARG A 14 -12.31 14.21 -32.45
CA ARG A 14 -12.79 15.34 -31.62
C ARG A 14 -13.65 16.27 -32.47
N LYS A 15 -14.97 16.25 -32.26
CA LYS A 15 -15.86 17.37 -32.63
C LYS A 15 -15.92 18.32 -31.43
N ILE A 16 -15.40 19.54 -31.61
CA ILE A 16 -15.59 20.66 -30.68
C ILE A 16 -16.97 21.27 -30.98
N LEU A 17 -17.86 21.27 -29.99
CA LEU A 17 -19.07 22.09 -30.01
C LEU A 17 -18.76 23.38 -29.25
N GLN A 18 -18.69 24.50 -29.98
CA GLN A 18 -18.65 25.85 -29.42
C GLN A 18 -20.06 26.19 -28.92
N LEU A 19 -20.20 26.46 -27.62
CA LEU A 19 -21.39 27.07 -27.05
C LEU A 19 -21.15 28.57 -26.83
N SER A 20 -22.16 29.35 -27.21
CA SER A 20 -22.25 30.81 -27.22
C SER A 20 -22.05 31.45 -25.83
N SER A 21 -21.37 32.59 -25.80
CA SER A 21 -20.81 33.30 -24.63
C SER A 21 -21.79 34.22 -23.86
N SER A 22 -23.10 34.03 -23.96
CA SER A 22 -24.06 35.06 -23.53
C SER A 22 -24.84 34.83 -22.22
N LEU A 23 -24.54 33.83 -21.37
CA LEU A 23 -25.41 33.52 -20.21
C LEU A 23 -24.73 33.23 -18.86
N ILE A 24 -23.44 33.57 -18.65
CA ILE A 24 -22.78 33.39 -17.35
C ILE A 24 -22.35 34.75 -16.79
N LYS A 25 -23.33 35.54 -16.35
CA LYS A 25 -23.13 36.71 -15.49
C LYS A 25 -24.25 36.76 -14.45
N GLN A 26 -24.08 36.05 -13.35
CA GLN A 26 -24.54 36.42 -12.00
C GLN A 26 -24.26 35.26 -11.05
N CYS A 27 -23.22 35.42 -10.24
CA CYS A 27 -23.04 34.91 -8.87
C CYS A 27 -21.54 35.03 -8.51
N ASN A 28 -21.08 36.25 -8.26
CA ASN A 28 -19.81 36.51 -7.56
C ASN A 28 -20.12 36.55 -6.06
N HIS A 29 -20.04 35.42 -5.35
CA HIS A 29 -19.59 35.34 -3.94
C HIS A 29 -19.62 33.90 -3.40
N PHE A 30 -18.65 33.08 -3.83
CA PHE A 30 -17.98 32.03 -3.05
C PHE A 30 -16.97 31.42 -4.01
N SER A 31 -15.72 31.88 -3.94
CA SER A 31 -14.64 31.18 -4.64
C SER A 31 -14.42 29.88 -3.87
N MET A 32 -15.15 28.83 -4.23
CA MET A 32 -14.70 27.48 -3.95
C MET A 32 -13.41 27.31 -4.74
N ASP A 33 -12.29 27.27 -4.03
CA ASP A 33 -11.03 26.77 -4.55
C ASP A 33 -11.22 25.29 -4.92
N SER A 34 -11.85 25.04 -6.07
CA SER A 34 -11.78 23.76 -6.75
C SER A 34 -10.44 23.68 -7.46
N ASN A 35 -9.34 23.75 -6.70
CA ASN A 35 -8.10 23.12 -7.13
C ASN A 35 -8.40 21.63 -7.14
N ASN A 36 -8.88 21.14 -8.29
CA ASN A 36 -9.01 19.73 -8.59
C ASN A 36 -7.60 19.15 -8.78
N ASN A 37 -6.80 19.17 -7.70
CA ASN A 37 -5.48 18.57 -7.61
C ASN A 37 -5.69 17.07 -7.56
N LYS A 38 -5.97 16.49 -8.73
CA LYS A 38 -6.04 15.05 -8.91
C LYS A 38 -4.67 14.47 -8.62
N THR A 39 -4.55 13.80 -7.48
CA THR A 39 -3.34 13.05 -7.13
C THR A 39 -3.36 11.71 -7.83
N LYS A 40 -2.38 11.46 -8.71
CA LYS A 40 -2.17 10.12 -9.28
C LYS A 40 -1.59 9.20 -8.19
N ILE A 41 -2.19 8.03 -8.04
CA ILE A 41 -1.73 6.97 -7.14
C ILE A 41 -1.38 5.72 -7.95
N ALA A 42 -0.62 4.81 -7.35
CA ALA A 42 -0.36 3.49 -7.91
C ALA A 42 -0.72 2.40 -6.90
N VAL A 43 -1.44 1.38 -7.34
CA VAL A 43 -1.71 0.17 -6.57
C VAL A 43 -0.84 -0.94 -7.13
N ILE A 44 0.05 -1.45 -6.30
CA ILE A 44 1.05 -2.44 -6.69
C ILE A 44 0.56 -3.82 -6.29
N GLN A 45 0.66 -4.77 -7.21
CA GLN A 45 0.45 -6.18 -6.93
C GLN A 45 1.79 -6.90 -7.02
N LEU A 46 2.06 -7.76 -6.03
CA LEU A 46 3.26 -8.58 -5.95
C LEU A 46 2.87 -10.04 -5.75
N THR A 47 3.71 -10.94 -6.23
CA THR A 47 3.71 -12.35 -5.79
C THR A 47 4.90 -12.52 -4.85
N SER A 48 4.73 -12.11 -3.60
CA SER A 48 5.81 -12.17 -2.60
C SER A 48 6.26 -13.60 -2.36
N LYS A 49 7.58 -13.79 -2.28
CA LYS A 49 8.25 -15.05 -1.98
C LYS A 49 8.92 -14.99 -0.62
N GLN A 50 9.64 -16.04 -0.24
CA GLN A 50 10.41 -16.05 1.01
C GLN A 50 11.60 -15.07 0.97
N ASN A 51 12.16 -14.79 -0.20
CA ASN A 51 13.33 -13.92 -0.34
C ASN A 51 12.93 -12.43 -0.36
N LYS A 52 13.20 -11.73 0.75
CA LYS A 52 12.91 -10.30 0.90
C LYS A 52 13.63 -9.41 -0.10
N ASP A 53 14.84 -9.78 -0.52
CA ASP A 53 15.61 -9.01 -1.49
C ASP A 53 15.01 -9.09 -2.89
N GLU A 54 14.57 -10.28 -3.30
CA GLU A 54 13.84 -10.46 -4.56
C GLU A 54 12.54 -9.67 -4.56
N ASN A 55 11.78 -9.75 -3.46
CA ASN A 55 10.52 -9.01 -3.32
C ASN A 55 10.76 -7.50 -3.40
N PHE A 56 11.76 -7.00 -2.69
CA PHE A 56 12.12 -5.58 -2.71
C PHE A 56 12.53 -5.14 -4.12
N GLN A 57 13.38 -5.89 -4.83
CA GLN A 57 13.83 -5.50 -6.16
C GLN A 57 12.67 -5.40 -7.16
N ILE A 58 11.66 -6.28 -7.04
CA ILE A 58 10.45 -6.21 -7.86
C ILE A 58 9.62 -4.98 -7.47
N ALA A 59 9.38 -4.80 -6.17
CA ALA A 59 8.61 -3.66 -5.66
C ALA A 59 9.26 -2.33 -6.04
N GLU A 60 10.58 -2.20 -5.89
CA GLU A 60 11.36 -1.02 -6.25
C GLU A 60 11.17 -0.63 -7.72
N LYS A 61 11.25 -1.60 -8.64
CA LYS A 61 11.02 -1.36 -10.07
C LYS A 61 9.60 -0.85 -10.34
N LEU A 62 8.59 -1.41 -9.68
CA LEU A 62 7.20 -1.01 -9.85
C LEU A 62 6.93 0.37 -9.23
N ILE A 63 7.49 0.66 -8.06
CA ILE A 63 7.38 1.97 -7.41
C ILE A 63 8.07 3.04 -8.26
N LYS A 64 9.26 2.75 -8.79
CA LYS A 64 9.96 3.66 -9.70
C LYS A 64 9.15 3.94 -10.96
N SER A 65 8.64 2.89 -11.62
CA SER A 65 7.78 3.05 -12.79
C SER A 65 6.54 3.88 -12.47
N ALA A 66 5.89 3.65 -11.32
CA ALA A 66 4.75 4.45 -10.88
C ALA A 66 5.14 5.92 -10.66
N ARG A 67 6.32 6.17 -10.10
CA ARG A 67 6.82 7.52 -9.89
C ARG A 67 7.10 8.24 -11.20
N ASP A 68 7.77 7.58 -12.14
CA ASP A 68 8.05 8.08 -13.50
C ASP A 68 6.74 8.44 -14.22
N ASP A 69 5.69 7.68 -13.94
CA ASP A 69 4.32 7.91 -14.40
C ASP A 69 3.57 9.07 -13.70
N GLY A 70 4.20 9.72 -12.72
CA GLY A 70 3.65 10.86 -11.99
C GLY A 70 2.87 10.50 -10.72
N ALA A 71 2.91 9.24 -10.25
CA ALA A 71 2.29 8.89 -8.97
C ALA A 71 2.95 9.66 -7.81
N ARG A 72 2.12 10.08 -6.85
CA ARG A 72 2.56 10.72 -5.60
C ARG A 72 2.52 9.77 -4.40
N MET A 73 1.78 8.68 -4.52
CA MET A 73 1.68 7.64 -3.50
C MET A 73 1.55 6.26 -4.15
N ALA A 74 2.28 5.28 -3.64
CA ALA A 74 2.20 3.89 -4.07
C ALA A 74 1.75 2.98 -2.91
N PHE A 75 0.86 2.03 -3.21
CA PHE A 75 0.28 1.10 -2.25
C PHE A 75 0.79 -0.30 -2.53
N LEU A 76 1.54 -0.88 -1.59
CA LEU A 76 2.01 -2.25 -1.63
C LEU A 76 0.98 -3.17 -0.95
N PRO A 77 0.93 -4.45 -1.34
CA PRO A 77 -0.02 -5.39 -0.75
C PRO A 77 0.37 -5.79 0.69
N GLU A 78 -0.52 -6.50 1.35
CA GLU A 78 -0.20 -7.30 2.55
C GLU A 78 0.91 -8.31 2.21
N CYS A 79 1.77 -8.61 3.19
CA CYS A 79 2.91 -9.52 3.01
C CYS A 79 3.87 -9.10 1.88
N PHE A 80 4.03 -7.80 1.63
CA PHE A 80 4.97 -7.29 0.62
C PHE A 80 6.43 -7.65 0.94
N ASP A 81 6.75 -7.88 2.21
CA ASP A 81 8.08 -8.23 2.68
C ASP A 81 8.43 -9.67 2.33
N MET A 82 7.56 -10.63 2.69
CA MET A 82 7.77 -12.05 2.44
C MET A 82 6.51 -12.90 2.59
N ILE A 83 6.51 -14.05 1.92
CA ILE A 83 5.63 -15.20 2.22
C ILE A 83 6.51 -16.43 2.35
N CYS A 84 6.51 -17.04 3.54
CA CYS A 84 7.30 -18.23 3.84
C CYS A 84 6.45 -19.51 3.73
N PRO A 85 7.07 -20.67 3.44
CA PRO A 85 6.36 -21.95 3.35
C PRO A 85 5.88 -22.47 4.71
N SER A 86 6.37 -21.92 5.83
CA SER A 86 5.93 -22.30 7.17
C SER A 86 5.82 -21.10 8.12
N LYS A 87 4.89 -21.20 9.07
CA LYS A 87 4.70 -20.20 10.13
C LYS A 87 5.97 -19.98 10.97
N LYS A 88 6.74 -21.05 11.22
CA LYS A 88 8.01 -20.98 11.96
C LYS A 88 9.01 -20.07 11.24
N LEU A 89 9.19 -20.28 9.93
CA LEU A 89 10.08 -19.43 9.13
C LEU A 89 9.59 -17.98 9.10
N THR A 90 8.28 -17.74 9.01
CA THR A 90 7.72 -16.39 9.12
C THR A 90 8.11 -15.71 10.44
N MET A 91 7.94 -16.38 11.58
CA MET A 91 8.31 -15.85 12.91
C MET A 91 9.82 -15.59 13.07
N GLU A 92 10.65 -16.46 12.49
CA GLU A 92 12.11 -16.30 12.50
C GLU A 92 12.56 -15.10 11.68
N ASN A 93 11.94 -14.90 10.51
CA ASN A 93 12.31 -13.85 9.56
C ASN A 93 11.56 -12.52 9.79
N GLY A 94 10.63 -12.43 10.75
CA GLY A 94 9.97 -11.16 11.10
C GLY A 94 10.99 -10.10 11.54
N GLU A 95 10.73 -8.84 11.22
CA GLU A 95 11.64 -7.72 11.49
C GLU A 95 10.99 -6.65 12.36
N PRO A 96 11.74 -5.94 13.21
CA PRO A 96 11.20 -4.81 13.93
C PRO A 96 10.82 -3.67 12.96
N ILE A 97 10.02 -2.72 13.43
CA ILE A 97 9.56 -1.60 12.61
C ILE A 97 10.70 -0.72 12.06
N ASN A 98 11.82 -0.66 12.80
CA ASN A 98 13.04 0.01 12.40
C ASN A 98 14.04 -0.96 11.74
N GLY A 99 13.58 -2.13 11.30
CA GLY A 99 14.39 -3.15 10.67
C GLY A 99 14.81 -2.81 9.23
N PRO A 100 15.70 -3.63 8.63
CA PRO A 100 16.30 -3.34 7.34
C PRO A 100 15.27 -3.24 6.20
N THR A 101 14.19 -4.03 6.21
CA THR A 101 13.13 -3.95 5.19
C THR A 101 12.49 -2.57 5.18
N VAL A 102 12.04 -2.07 6.33
CA VAL A 102 11.38 -0.76 6.42
C VAL A 102 12.35 0.36 6.07
N GLN A 103 13.60 0.32 6.56
CA GLN A 103 14.62 1.32 6.23
C GLN A 103 14.87 1.41 4.72
N ARG A 104 14.88 0.28 3.99
CA ARG A 104 15.02 0.30 2.52
C ARG A 104 13.84 1.02 1.85
N TYR A 105 12.62 0.80 2.30
CA TYR A 105 11.45 1.50 1.77
C TYR A 105 11.42 2.99 2.17
N GLN A 106 11.89 3.36 3.38
CA GLN A 106 12.07 4.77 3.77
C GLN A 106 13.07 5.48 2.85
N ASN A 107 14.21 4.84 2.59
CA ASN A 107 15.21 5.37 1.66
C ASN A 107 14.67 5.48 0.23
N LEU A 108 13.90 4.47 -0.22
CA LEU A 108 13.27 4.50 -1.54
C LEU A 108 12.24 5.63 -1.67
N ALA A 109 11.39 5.81 -0.66
CA ALA A 109 10.40 6.88 -0.59
C ALA A 109 11.08 8.26 -0.72
N LYS A 110 12.16 8.46 0.06
CA LYS A 110 12.99 9.66 0.04
C LYS A 110 13.64 9.92 -1.31
N ASN A 111 14.28 8.89 -1.87
CA ASN A 111 15.01 9.01 -3.14
C ASN A 111 14.10 9.30 -4.33
N LEU A 112 12.88 8.75 -4.32
CA LEU A 112 11.90 8.94 -5.40
C LEU A 112 10.95 10.11 -5.14
N ASN A 113 11.00 10.73 -3.96
CA ASN A 113 10.07 11.76 -3.50
C ASN A 113 8.60 11.31 -3.67
N ILE A 114 8.28 10.15 -3.07
CA ILE A 114 6.97 9.48 -3.16
C ILE A 114 6.53 8.97 -1.79
N TRP A 115 5.23 9.02 -1.52
CA TRP A 115 4.64 8.37 -0.34
C TRP A 115 4.46 6.88 -0.57
N LEU A 116 4.63 6.06 0.46
CA LEU A 116 4.42 4.62 0.40
C LEU A 116 3.42 4.16 1.45
N SER A 117 2.48 3.30 1.04
CA SER A 117 1.66 2.48 1.91
C SER A 117 2.18 1.06 1.88
N LEU A 118 2.87 0.63 2.94
CA LEU A 118 3.41 -0.71 3.09
C LEU A 118 2.34 -1.61 3.72
N GLY A 119 1.62 -2.38 2.88
CA GLY A 119 0.31 -2.99 3.18
C GLY A 119 0.22 -3.95 4.36
N GLY A 120 1.34 -4.50 4.82
CA GLY A 120 1.35 -5.43 5.95
C GLY A 120 2.72 -6.09 6.10
N LEU A 121 3.56 -5.51 6.96
CA LEU A 121 4.86 -6.05 7.37
C LEU A 121 4.65 -7.11 8.45
N HIS A 122 5.44 -8.17 8.41
CA HIS A 122 5.60 -9.11 9.52
C HIS A 122 6.47 -8.49 10.62
N GLU A 123 5.85 -7.65 11.46
CA GLU A 123 6.52 -6.87 12.50
C GLU A 123 6.83 -7.74 13.73
N LYS A 124 8.12 -7.80 14.09
CA LYS A 124 8.61 -8.44 15.31
C LYS A 124 8.81 -7.39 16.39
N VAL A 125 8.04 -7.48 17.47
CA VAL A 125 8.24 -6.66 18.67
C VAL A 125 8.95 -7.51 19.71
N VAL A 126 10.13 -7.07 20.17
CA VAL A 126 10.81 -7.71 21.30
C VAL A 126 9.97 -7.41 22.55
N PRO A 127 9.41 -8.43 23.22
CA PRO A 127 8.56 -8.19 24.38
C PRO A 127 9.39 -7.78 25.60
N GLU A 128 8.91 -6.77 26.34
CA GLU A 128 9.55 -6.32 27.59
C GLU A 128 9.36 -7.31 28.75
N SER A 129 8.40 -8.25 28.63
CA SER A 129 8.03 -9.12 29.77
C SER A 129 7.38 -10.47 29.44
N ASN A 130 7.21 -10.88 28.17
CA ASN A 130 6.46 -12.11 27.83
C ASN A 130 7.08 -12.86 26.64
N ASP A 131 7.14 -14.20 26.69
CA ASP A 131 7.59 -15.09 25.61
C ASP A 131 6.68 -15.12 24.35
N ASP A 132 5.82 -14.12 24.11
CA ASP A 132 4.92 -14.10 22.95
C ASP A 132 5.70 -13.80 21.66
N LYS A 133 6.00 -14.87 20.91
CA LYS A 133 6.78 -14.85 19.65
C LYS A 133 5.95 -14.48 18.42
N ARG A 134 4.64 -14.27 18.57
CA ARG A 134 3.75 -13.91 17.45
C ARG A 134 4.09 -12.52 16.91
N LEU A 135 3.93 -12.35 15.60
CA LEU A 135 4.23 -11.10 14.90
C LEU A 135 3.00 -10.19 14.82
N PHE A 136 3.18 -8.91 14.60
CA PHE A 136 2.07 -8.08 14.12
C PHE A 136 2.04 -8.08 12.60
N ASN A 137 0.83 -7.91 12.06
CA ASN A 137 0.66 -7.50 10.67
C ASN A 137 0.51 -5.98 10.67
N ALA A 138 1.59 -5.30 10.32
CA ALA A 138 1.72 -3.86 10.46
C ALA A 138 1.63 -3.15 9.10
N HIS A 139 0.56 -2.41 8.89
CA HIS A 139 0.42 -1.45 7.79
C HIS A 139 1.13 -0.15 8.15
N ILE A 140 2.03 0.32 7.28
CA ILE A 140 2.90 1.46 7.57
C ILE A 140 2.74 2.49 6.47
N ILE A 141 2.50 3.75 6.85
CA ILE A 141 2.54 4.88 5.92
C ILE A 141 3.88 5.59 6.09
N VAL A 142 4.60 5.72 4.98
CA VAL A 142 5.88 6.43 4.89
C VAL A 142 5.71 7.63 3.97
N ASP A 143 6.15 8.81 4.41
CA ASP A 143 6.10 10.01 3.59
C ASP A 143 7.27 10.10 2.60
N GLN A 144 7.23 11.13 1.77
CA GLN A 144 8.25 11.42 0.76
C GLN A 144 9.63 11.80 1.33
N ASP A 145 9.75 12.09 2.63
CA ASP A 145 11.01 12.36 3.31
C ASP A 145 11.57 11.10 3.99
N GLY A 146 10.87 9.98 3.85
CA GLY A 146 11.20 8.69 4.45
C GLY A 146 10.75 8.56 5.91
N GLN A 147 9.89 9.44 6.43
CA GLN A 147 9.39 9.37 7.79
C GLN A 147 8.17 8.46 7.89
N ILE A 148 8.06 7.71 8.98
CA ILE A 148 6.86 6.92 9.28
C ILE A 148 5.80 7.87 9.84
N VAL A 149 4.69 8.02 9.12
CA VAL A 149 3.57 8.90 9.49
C VAL A 149 2.54 8.16 10.34
N SER A 150 2.34 6.87 10.08
CA SER A 150 1.40 6.05 10.84
C SER A 150 1.74 4.57 10.78
N ILE A 151 1.38 3.84 11.84
CA ILE A 151 1.46 2.39 11.93
C ILE A 151 0.11 1.87 12.41
N TYR A 152 -0.56 1.08 11.58
CA TYR A 152 -1.76 0.34 11.94
C TYR A 152 -1.39 -1.14 12.07
N ARG A 153 -1.76 -1.76 13.19
CA ARG A 153 -1.60 -3.21 13.38
C ARG A 153 -2.97 -3.86 13.22
N LYS A 154 -3.07 -4.87 12.36
CA LYS A 154 -4.33 -5.57 12.03
C LYS A 154 -5.08 -5.98 13.29
N VAL A 155 -6.26 -5.40 13.51
CA VAL A 155 -7.07 -5.65 14.73
C VAL A 155 -7.86 -6.95 14.61
N HIS A 156 -8.44 -7.21 13.44
CA HIS A 156 -9.27 -8.38 13.20
C HIS A 156 -8.44 -9.47 12.49
N LEU A 157 -8.16 -10.55 13.21
CA LEU A 157 -7.43 -11.70 12.67
C LEU A 157 -8.42 -12.76 12.16
N PHE A 158 -8.06 -13.41 11.06
CA PHE A 158 -8.89 -14.44 10.46
C PHE A 158 -8.70 -15.78 11.18
N ASN A 159 -9.77 -16.29 11.78
CA ASN A 159 -9.77 -17.60 12.43
C ASN A 159 -10.92 -18.46 11.88
N LEU A 160 -10.57 -19.52 11.17
CA LEU A 160 -11.48 -20.54 10.68
C LEU A 160 -11.03 -21.90 11.19
N ASP A 161 -11.90 -22.56 11.96
CA ASP A 161 -11.67 -23.91 12.47
C ASP A 161 -12.93 -24.74 12.21
N ILE A 162 -12.94 -25.47 11.10
CA ILE A 162 -14.03 -26.36 10.70
C ILE A 162 -13.46 -27.73 10.30
N PRO A 163 -14.24 -28.81 10.42
CA PRO A 163 -13.81 -30.12 9.94
C PRO A 163 -13.32 -30.05 8.48
N GLY A 164 -12.08 -30.45 8.22
CA GLY A 164 -11.45 -30.43 6.90
C GLY A 164 -10.75 -29.12 6.50
N THR A 165 -10.90 -28.02 7.26
CA THR A 165 -10.17 -26.76 6.99
C THR A 165 -9.89 -25.99 8.27
N ARG A 166 -8.59 -25.77 8.56
CA ARG A 166 -8.14 -25.03 9.72
C ARG A 166 -7.15 -23.94 9.31
N LEU A 167 -7.56 -22.68 9.46
CA LEU A 167 -6.75 -21.49 9.21
C LEU A 167 -6.96 -20.50 10.37
N VAL A 168 -6.09 -20.59 11.37
CA VAL A 168 -6.16 -19.77 12.58
C VAL A 168 -4.99 -18.79 12.58
N GLU A 169 -5.24 -17.55 12.17
CA GLU A 169 -4.24 -16.47 12.08
C GLU A 169 -3.73 -16.06 13.47
N SER A 170 -4.58 -16.12 14.50
CA SER A 170 -4.21 -15.74 15.87
C SER A 170 -3.16 -16.64 16.53
N GLU A 171 -2.83 -17.79 15.92
CA GLU A 171 -1.71 -18.65 16.37
C GLU A 171 -0.34 -18.03 16.09
N PHE A 172 -0.22 -17.15 15.08
CA PHE A 172 1.06 -16.60 14.64
C PHE A 172 1.08 -15.08 14.52
N SER A 173 -0.10 -14.44 14.43
CA SER A 173 -0.24 -13.00 14.45
C SER A 173 -0.88 -12.51 15.75
N ARG A 174 -0.41 -11.36 16.24
CA ARG A 174 -0.99 -10.62 17.37
C ARG A 174 -1.97 -9.60 16.84
N PRO A 175 -3.18 -9.48 17.43
CA PRO A 175 -4.10 -8.42 17.05
C PRO A 175 -3.57 -7.07 17.51
N GLY A 176 -3.77 -6.04 16.69
CA GLY A 176 -3.59 -4.66 17.12
C GLY A 176 -4.61 -4.24 18.18
N ASN A 177 -4.31 -3.16 18.91
CA ASN A 177 -5.13 -2.73 20.05
C ASN A 177 -6.29 -1.79 19.66
N ALA A 178 -6.18 -1.08 18.53
CA ALA A 178 -7.17 -0.09 18.13
C ALA A 178 -7.07 0.25 16.64
N VAL A 179 -8.18 0.76 16.09
CA VAL A 179 -8.17 1.50 14.82
C VAL A 179 -7.52 2.86 15.08
N ILE A 180 -6.56 3.22 14.22
CA ILE A 180 -5.84 4.49 14.35
C ILE A 180 -6.58 5.62 13.62
N LYS A 181 -6.24 6.87 13.95
CA LYS A 181 -6.77 8.04 13.22
C LYS A 181 -6.17 8.08 11.81
N PRO A 182 -6.99 8.35 10.77
CA PRO A 182 -6.50 8.50 9.39
C PRO A 182 -5.44 9.62 9.27
N PRO A 183 -4.18 9.36 8.88
CA PRO A 183 -3.23 10.40 8.52
C PRO A 183 -3.68 11.24 7.32
N GLN A 184 -3.21 12.49 7.28
CA GLN A 184 -3.31 13.33 6.09
C GLN A 184 -2.22 12.92 5.10
N THR A 185 -2.62 12.62 3.86
CA THR A 185 -1.71 12.20 2.78
C THR A 185 -1.96 13.02 1.51
N PRO A 186 -1.11 12.90 0.48
CA PRO A 186 -1.34 13.55 -0.81
C PRO A 186 -2.61 13.07 -1.54
N CYS A 187 -3.14 11.88 -1.24
CA CYS A 187 -4.39 11.39 -1.83
C CYS A 187 -5.62 11.66 -0.96
N GLY A 188 -5.48 12.39 0.14
CA GLY A 188 -6.55 12.71 1.09
C GLY A 188 -6.28 12.16 2.49
N ARG A 189 -7.33 12.08 3.31
CA ARG A 189 -7.26 11.38 4.59
C ARG A 189 -7.38 9.88 4.32
N LEU A 190 -6.35 9.13 4.70
CA LEU A 190 -6.24 7.69 4.51
C LEU A 190 -6.27 7.00 5.86
#